data_AF-A0A1H8PC55-F1
#
_entry.id   AF-A0A1H8PC55-F1
#
_cell.length_a   1.000
_cell.length_b   1.000
_cell.length_c   1.000
_cell.angle_alpha   90.00
_cell.angle_beta   90.00
_cell.angle_gamma   90.00
#
_symmetry.space_group_name_H-M   'P 1'
#
loop_
_entity.id
_entity.type
_entity.pdbx_description
1 polymer ?
#
loop_
_entity_poly.entity_id
_entity_poly.type
_entity_poly.pdbx_seq_one_letter_code
_entity_poly.pdbx_strand_id
1 'polypeptide(L)'
;MFFIRDEQLSALATVTRQAFVALACEHLRRHFPDVDAERGDLWPGRVERALTQAAALGLHSAHLQWRFLHLSAVTDWDFIKRPQLQWVMQILTDPRVSSASDRLDRAFDELRYRVATQVANEALVQGSVDTRPAHE
;
A
#
# COMPACT_ATOMS: atom_id res chain seq x y z
N MET A 1 -20.37 -38.13 6.57
CA MET A 1 -20.72 -36.73 6.90
C MET A 1 -19.52 -36.13 7.62
N PHE A 2 -18.76 -35.24 6.99
CA PHE A 2 -17.59 -34.61 7.60
C PHE A 2 -18.05 -33.42 8.43
N PHE A 3 -18.09 -33.57 9.76
CA PHE A 3 -18.26 -32.44 10.68
C PHE A 3 -16.89 -31.84 10.94
N ILE A 4 -16.59 -30.71 10.29
CA ILE A 4 -15.41 -29.92 10.59
C ILE A 4 -15.71 -29.11 11.86
N ARG A 5 -14.85 -29.22 12.87
CA ARG A 5 -14.98 -28.45 14.12
C ARG A 5 -14.43 -27.04 13.93
N ASP A 6 -14.97 -26.07 14.64
CA ASP A 6 -14.52 -24.66 14.59
C ASP A 6 -13.02 -24.52 14.89
N GLU A 7 -12.49 -25.36 15.78
CA GLU A 7 -11.06 -25.44 16.11
C GLU A 7 -10.20 -25.81 14.88
N GLN A 8 -10.69 -26.70 14.02
CA GLN A 8 -9.99 -27.14 12.82
C GLN A 8 -10.04 -26.06 11.73
N LEU A 9 -11.16 -25.34 11.61
CA LEU A 9 -11.28 -24.18 10.72
C LEU A 9 -10.36 -23.04 11.15
N SER A 10 -10.29 -22.76 12.46
CA SER A 10 -9.40 -21.75 13.03
C SER A 10 -7.92 -22.07 12.81
N ALA A 11 -7.53 -23.33 13.02
CA ALA A 11 -6.16 -23.78 12.74
C ALA A 11 -5.80 -23.61 11.25
N LEU A 12 -6.72 -23.98 10.34
CA LEU A 12 -6.52 -23.82 8.90
C LEU A 12 -6.43 -22.34 8.49
N ALA A 13 -7.28 -21.48 9.06
CA ALA A 13 -7.24 -20.02 8.82
C ALA A 13 -5.91 -19.41 9.30
N THR A 14 -5.38 -19.88 10.42
CA THR A 14 -4.09 -19.43 10.95
C THR A 14 -2.93 -19.82 10.02
N VAL A 15 -2.88 -21.07 9.58
CA VAL A 15 -1.81 -21.56 8.68
C VAL A 15 -1.86 -20.86 7.33
N THR A 16 -3.06 -20.69 6.76
CA THR A 16 -3.23 -19.98 5.47
C THR A 16 -2.83 -18.51 5.57
N ARG A 17 -3.15 -17.85 6.70
CA ARG A 17 -2.70 -16.48 6.98
C ARG A 17 -1.18 -16.38 7.07
N GLN A 18 -0.54 -17.27 7.83
CA GLN A 18 0.93 -17.29 7.96
C GLN A 18 1.62 -17.51 6.61
N ALA A 19 1.12 -18.45 5.79
CA ALA A 19 1.64 -18.70 4.45
C ALA A 19 1.50 -17.45 3.56
N PHE A 20 0.36 -16.78 3.61
CA PHE A 20 0.14 -15.53 2.88
C PHE A 20 1.14 -14.44 3.29
N VAL A 21 1.33 -14.24 4.60
CA VAL A 21 2.28 -13.24 5.13
C VAL A 21 3.71 -13.57 4.69
N ALA A 22 4.12 -14.84 4.73
CA ALA A 22 5.44 -15.26 4.26
C ALA A 22 5.64 -14.93 2.77
N LEU A 23 4.65 -15.23 1.92
CA LEU A 23 4.67 -14.89 0.49
C LEU A 23 4.71 -13.37 0.25
N ALA A 24 3.92 -12.61 1.02
CA ALA A 24 3.90 -11.15 0.96
C ALA A 24 5.27 -10.57 1.33
N CYS A 25 5.87 -11.00 2.43
CA CYS A 25 7.20 -10.57 2.84
C CYS A 25 8.24 -10.86 1.75
N GLU A 26 8.24 -12.06 1.18
CA GLU A 26 9.17 -12.43 0.10
C GLU A 26 8.99 -11.56 -1.15
N HIS A 27 7.74 -11.37 -1.57
CA HIS A 27 7.42 -10.52 -2.72
C HIS A 27 7.86 -9.06 -2.49
N LEU A 28 7.55 -8.50 -1.32
CA LEU A 28 7.86 -7.11 -0.99
C LEU A 28 9.37 -6.88 -0.90
N ARG A 29 10.13 -7.80 -0.30
CA ARG A 29 11.61 -7.72 -0.27
C ARG A 29 12.22 -7.72 -1.68
N ARG A 30 11.63 -8.49 -2.61
CA ARG A 30 12.11 -8.56 -4.00
C ARG A 30 11.81 -7.29 -4.80
N HIS A 31 10.64 -6.67 -4.59
CA HIS A 31 10.18 -5.56 -5.42
C HIS A 31 10.39 -4.18 -4.81
N PHE A 32 10.66 -4.10 -3.50
CA PHE A 32 10.90 -2.86 -2.77
C PHE A 32 12.18 -2.97 -1.92
N PRO A 33 13.35 -3.26 -2.53
CA PRO A 33 14.59 -3.50 -1.80
C PRO A 33 15.08 -2.28 -1.01
N ASP A 34 14.77 -1.06 -1.47
CA ASP A 34 15.20 0.17 -0.80
C ASP A 34 14.38 0.47 0.48
N VAL A 35 13.19 -0.12 0.61
CA VAL A 35 12.37 -0.04 1.83
C VAL A 35 12.99 -0.87 2.97
N ASP A 36 13.94 -1.75 2.63
CA ASP A 36 14.61 -2.71 3.52
C ASP A 36 15.84 -2.11 4.23
N ALA A 37 16.47 -1.07 3.65
CA ALA A 37 17.81 -0.60 4.05
C ALA A 37 17.93 -0.12 5.51
N GLU A 38 16.84 0.27 6.16
CA GLU A 38 16.89 0.82 7.53
C GLU A 38 16.24 -0.05 8.61
N ARG A 39 15.46 -1.09 8.28
CA ARG A 39 14.52 -1.68 9.26
C ARG A 39 14.26 -3.19 9.12
N GLY A 40 15.32 -3.96 8.93
CA GLY A 40 15.30 -5.43 8.90
C GLY A 40 14.51 -6.05 10.07
N ASP A 41 13.89 -7.20 9.81
CA ASP A 41 13.08 -8.07 10.70
C ASP A 41 11.65 -7.64 11.06
N LEU A 42 11.20 -6.43 10.72
CA LEU A 42 9.83 -5.99 11.06
C LEU A 42 8.75 -6.32 10.01
N TRP A 43 9.12 -6.95 8.89
CA TRP A 43 8.21 -7.22 7.76
C TRP A 43 6.96 -8.01 8.14
N PRO A 44 7.04 -9.16 8.84
CA PRO A 44 5.83 -9.92 9.17
C PRO A 44 4.84 -9.09 9.99
N GLY A 45 5.32 -8.34 10.97
CA GLY A 45 4.47 -7.47 11.80
C GLY A 45 3.85 -6.31 11.03
N ARG A 46 4.55 -5.74 10.04
CA ARG A 46 4.02 -4.68 9.17
C ARG A 46 2.97 -5.20 8.21
N VAL A 47 3.26 -6.33 7.55
CA VAL A 47 2.32 -6.98 6.64
C VAL A 47 1.05 -7.36 7.42
N GLU A 48 1.17 -7.96 8.61
CA GLU A 48 0.01 -8.29 9.44
C GLU A 48 -0.82 -7.06 9.84
N ARG A 49 -0.14 -5.97 10.23
CA ARG A 49 -0.82 -4.70 10.55
C ARG A 49 -1.55 -4.13 9.34
N ALA A 50 -0.89 -4.09 8.18
CA ALA A 50 -1.49 -3.59 6.94
C ALA A 50 -2.68 -4.45 6.52
N LEU A 51 -2.60 -5.77 6.65
CA LEU A 51 -3.72 -6.67 6.35
C LEU A 51 -4.88 -6.51 7.33
N THR A 52 -4.59 -6.23 8.60
CA THR A 52 -5.61 -5.90 9.61
C THR A 52 -6.34 -4.60 9.25
N GLN A 53 -5.58 -3.57 8.83
CA GLN A 53 -6.14 -2.31 8.35
C GLN A 53 -6.97 -2.49 7.07
N ALA A 54 -6.48 -3.29 6.13
CA ALA A 54 -7.19 -3.63 4.90
C ALA A 54 -8.54 -4.30 5.23
N ALA A 55 -8.55 -5.27 6.15
CA ALA A 55 -9.78 -5.92 6.60
C ALA A 55 -10.76 -4.93 7.26
N ALA A 56 -10.29 -3.97 8.06
CA ALA A 56 -11.13 -2.92 8.64
C ALA A 56 -11.75 -1.99 7.59
N LEU A 57 -11.14 -1.89 6.41
CA LEU A 57 -11.65 -1.15 5.25
C LEU A 57 -12.58 -2.00 4.34
N GLY A 58 -12.89 -3.24 4.72
CA GLY A 58 -13.70 -4.16 3.93
C GLY A 58 -12.93 -4.89 2.82
N LEU A 59 -11.59 -4.82 2.82
CA LEU A 59 -10.72 -5.47 1.82
C LEU A 59 -10.42 -6.91 2.25
N HIS A 60 -11.42 -7.79 2.11
CA HIS A 60 -11.32 -9.18 2.59
C HIS A 60 -10.73 -10.16 1.57
N SER A 61 -10.75 -9.84 0.27
CA SER A 61 -10.21 -10.75 -0.74
C SER A 61 -8.68 -10.68 -0.78
N ALA A 62 -8.03 -11.81 -1.04
CA ALA A 62 -6.58 -11.89 -1.18
C ALA A 62 -6.04 -10.91 -2.23
N HIS A 63 -6.77 -10.74 -3.35
CA HIS A 63 -6.42 -9.78 -4.39
C HIS A 63 -6.41 -8.33 -3.87
N LEU A 64 -7.45 -7.90 -3.15
CA LEU A 64 -7.53 -6.55 -2.59
C LEU A 64 -6.47 -6.33 -1.50
N GLN A 65 -6.19 -7.35 -0.70
CA GLN A 65 -5.14 -7.33 0.32
C GLN A 65 -3.75 -7.15 -0.31
N TRP A 66 -3.44 -7.86 -1.39
CA TRP A 66 -2.19 -7.66 -2.14
C TRP A 66 -2.06 -6.23 -2.67
N ARG A 67 -3.13 -5.70 -3.26
CA ARG A 67 -3.15 -4.33 -3.77
C ARG A 67 -2.95 -3.30 -2.65
N PHE A 68 -3.57 -3.52 -1.49
CA PHE A 68 -3.37 -2.66 -0.32
C PHE A 68 -1.93 -2.72 0.21
N LEU A 69 -1.30 -3.89 0.22
CA LEU A 69 0.12 -4.03 0.59
C LEU A 69 1.04 -3.26 -0.37
N HIS A 70 0.77 -3.30 -1.67
CA HIS A 70 1.51 -2.48 -2.65
C HIS A 70 1.32 -0.99 -2.39
N LEU A 71 0.08 -0.54 -2.16
CA LEU A 71 -0.19 0.86 -1.83
C LEU A 71 0.58 1.30 -0.58
N SER A 72 0.61 0.44 0.44
CA SER A 72 1.36 0.68 1.68
C SER A 72 2.87 0.73 1.45
N ALA A 73 3.41 -0.14 0.59
CA ALA A 73 4.83 -0.18 0.27
C ALA A 73 5.29 1.05 -0.53
N VAL A 74 4.46 1.55 -1.46
CA VAL A 74 4.79 2.70 -2.32
C VAL A 74 4.66 4.03 -1.57
N THR A 75 3.69 4.16 -0.66
CA THR A 75 3.42 5.43 0.02
C THR A 75 4.19 5.56 1.34
N ASP A 76 3.85 4.72 2.31
CA ASP A 76 4.56 4.41 3.55
C ASP A 76 3.72 3.38 4.34
N TRP A 77 4.33 2.49 5.11
CA TRP A 77 3.61 1.49 5.92
C TRP A 77 2.64 2.09 6.95
N ASP A 78 2.88 3.31 7.42
CA ASP A 78 1.99 4.03 8.34
C ASP A 78 1.31 5.23 7.65
N PHE A 79 1.05 5.16 6.33
CA PHE A 79 0.47 6.28 5.57
C PHE A 79 -0.83 6.86 6.17
N ILE A 80 -1.63 6.02 6.82
CA ILE A 80 -2.87 6.41 7.50
C ILE A 80 -2.64 7.49 8.56
N LYS A 81 -1.46 7.51 9.20
CA LYS A 81 -1.10 8.50 10.24
C LYS A 81 -0.48 9.76 9.67
N ARG A 82 -0.14 9.79 8.37
CA ARG A 82 0.55 10.91 7.74
C ARG A 82 -0.47 11.96 7.29
N PRO A 83 -0.39 13.21 7.77
CA PRO A 83 -1.32 14.28 7.36
C PRO A 83 -1.35 14.48 5.84
N GLN A 84 -0.20 14.40 5.18
CA GLN A 84 -0.05 14.56 3.74
C GLN A 84 -0.62 13.41 2.90
N LEU A 85 -0.97 12.28 3.53
CA LEU A 85 -1.56 11.10 2.88
C LEU A 85 -3.02 10.86 3.29
N GLN A 86 -3.66 11.79 4.02
CA GLN A 86 -5.07 11.67 4.41
C GLN A 86 -6.02 11.53 3.21
N TRP A 87 -5.64 12.08 2.06
CA TRP A 87 -6.40 11.92 0.81
C TRP A 87 -6.57 10.44 0.42
N VAL A 88 -5.60 9.58 0.72
CA VAL A 88 -5.70 8.13 0.44
C VAL A 88 -6.85 7.54 1.25
N MET A 89 -6.92 7.87 2.55
CA MET A 89 -7.98 7.39 3.42
C MET A 89 -9.35 7.92 3.01
N GLN A 90 -9.44 9.17 2.55
CA GLN A 90 -10.68 9.74 2.03
C GLN A 90 -11.20 8.95 0.82
N ILE A 91 -10.31 8.54 -0.09
CA ILE A 91 -10.69 7.71 -1.25
C ILE A 91 -11.09 6.29 -0.81
N LEU A 92 -10.31 5.67 0.08
CA LEU A 92 -10.56 4.29 0.55
C LEU A 92 -11.85 4.14 1.37
N THR A 93 -12.31 5.23 1.98
CA THR A 93 -13.53 5.27 2.79
C THR A 93 -14.70 5.98 2.11
N ASP A 94 -14.55 6.42 0.85
CA ASP A 94 -15.58 7.18 0.14
C ASP A 94 -16.88 6.34 0.00
N PRO A 95 -17.98 6.74 0.68
CA PRO A 95 -19.24 6.00 0.61
C PRO A 95 -19.91 6.11 -0.76
N ARG A 96 -19.51 7.07 -1.61
CA ARG A 96 -20.05 7.22 -2.97
C ARG A 96 -19.51 6.16 -3.93
N VAL A 97 -18.46 5.44 -3.53
CA VAL A 97 -17.88 4.35 -4.31
C VAL A 97 -18.23 3.03 -3.65
N SER A 98 -19.11 2.25 -4.26
CA SER A 98 -19.65 1.03 -3.66
C SER A 98 -18.63 -0.12 -3.63
N SER A 99 -17.76 -0.19 -4.64
CA SER A 99 -16.78 -1.27 -4.79
C SER A 99 -15.47 -0.92 -4.09
N ALA A 100 -15.02 -1.81 -3.20
CA ALA A 100 -13.73 -1.65 -2.52
C ALA A 100 -12.54 -1.76 -3.49
N SER A 101 -12.71 -2.49 -4.60
CA SER A 101 -11.71 -2.51 -5.69
C SER A 101 -11.60 -1.14 -6.35
N ASP A 102 -12.73 -0.52 -6.68
CA ASP A 102 -12.76 0.77 -7.37
C ASP A 102 -12.16 1.88 -6.50
N ARG A 103 -12.32 1.81 -5.18
CA ARG A 103 -11.65 2.72 -4.25
C ARG A 103 -10.13 2.56 -4.31
N LEU A 104 -9.63 1.33 -4.36
CA LEU A 104 -8.20 1.08 -4.55
C LEU A 104 -7.71 1.57 -5.92
N ASP A 105 -8.48 1.32 -6.99
CA ASP A 105 -8.15 1.82 -8.34
C ASP A 105 -7.99 3.34 -8.33
N ARG A 106 -8.96 4.06 -7.76
CA ARG A 106 -8.90 5.52 -7.61
C ARG A 106 -7.71 5.99 -6.77
N ALA A 107 -7.39 5.27 -5.69
CA ALA A 107 -6.24 5.61 -4.85
C ALA A 107 -4.92 5.48 -5.63
N PHE A 108 -4.78 4.43 -6.44
CA PHE A 108 -3.62 4.25 -7.32
C PHE A 108 -3.57 5.26 -8.46
N ASP A 109 -4.71 5.62 -9.05
CA ASP A 109 -4.80 6.66 -10.09
C ASP A 109 -4.32 8.01 -9.56
N GLU A 110 -4.85 8.41 -8.40
CA GLU A 110 -4.47 9.66 -7.74
C GLU A 110 -2.99 9.66 -7.32
N LEU A 111 -2.47 8.53 -6.84
CA LEU A 111 -1.05 8.39 -6.52
C LEU A 111 -0.18 8.61 -7.75
N ARG A 112 -0.52 7.95 -8.87
CA ARG A 112 0.19 8.10 -10.15
C ARG A 112 0.14 9.54 -10.65
N TYR A 113 -1.02 10.17 -10.58
CA TYR A 113 -1.19 11.56 -10.98
C TYR A 113 -0.31 12.51 -10.15
N ARG A 114 -0.27 12.34 -8.83
CA ARG A 114 0.56 13.17 -7.93
C ARG A 114 2.05 12.99 -8.19
N VAL A 115 2.52 11.76 -8.35
CA VAL A 115 3.93 11.48 -8.68
C VAL A 115 4.29 12.10 -10.03
N ALA A 116 3.46 11.93 -11.05
CA ALA A 116 3.69 12.52 -12.37
C ALA A 116 3.75 14.06 -12.31
N THR A 117 2.86 14.67 -11.53
CA THR A 117 2.83 16.13 -11.35
C THR A 117 4.08 16.62 -10.62
N GLN A 118 4.54 15.90 -9.60
CA GLN A 118 5.76 16.24 -8.86
C GLN A 118 6.99 16.20 -9.78
N VAL A 119 7.16 15.11 -10.56
CA VAL A 119 8.26 14.98 -11.52
C VAL A 119 8.24 16.10 -12.56
N ALA A 120 7.06 16.44 -13.09
CA ALA A 120 6.91 17.54 -14.04
C ALA A 120 7.29 18.90 -13.43
N ASN A 121 6.88 19.17 -12.18
CA ASN A 121 7.22 20.40 -11.47
C ASN A 121 8.72 20.50 -11.19
N GLU A 122 9.36 19.41 -10.79
CA GLU A 122 10.81 19.35 -10.55
C GLU A 122 11.59 19.66 -11.85
N ALA A 123 11.16 19.12 -12.99
CA ALA A 123 11.77 19.40 -14.30
C ALA A 123 11.64 20.88 -14.71
N LEU A 124 10.49 21.51 -14.43
CA LEU A 124 10.29 22.95 -14.70
C LEU A 124 11.18 23.83 -13.83
N VAL A 125 11.33 23.50 -12.54
CA VAL A 125 12.22 24.23 -11.63
C VAL A 125 13.68 24.12 -12.09
N GLN A 126 14.15 22.93 -12.45
CA GLN A 126 15.52 22.73 -12.96
C GLN A 126 15.76 23.47 -14.29
N GLY A 127 14.81 23.44 -15.24
CA GLY A 127 14.90 24.17 -16.50
C GLY A 127 14.86 25.71 -16.35
N SER A 128 14.22 26.23 -15.29
CA SER A 128 14.17 27.66 -15.00
C SER A 128 15.47 28.23 -14.42
N VAL A 129 16.33 27.39 -13.83
CA VAL A 129 17.63 27.80 -13.26
C VAL A 129 18.70 27.92 -14.35
N ASP A 130 18.64 27.12 -15.41
CA ASP A 130 19.60 27.11 -16.52
C ASP A 130 19.42 28.25 -17.54
N THR A 131 18.40 29.10 -17.40
CA THR A 131 18.05 30.15 -18.38
C THR A 131 18.33 31.58 -17.93
N ARG A 132 19.18 31.81 -16.92
CA ARG A 132 19.75 33.15 -16.66
C ARG A 132 20.98 33.37 -17.57
N PRO A 133 20.90 34.16 -18.65
CA PRO A 133 22.09 34.54 -19.40
C PRO A 133 22.98 35.37 -18.47
N ALA A 134 24.26 34.99 -18.38
CA ALA A 134 25.31 35.82 -17.83
C ALA A 134 25.49 37.03 -18.76
N HIS A 135 24.77 38.12 -18.45
CA HIS A 135 25.10 39.44 -18.95
C HIS A 135 25.77 40.21 -17.82
N GLU A 136 27.11 40.25 -17.88
CA GLU A 136 27.95 41.42 -17.58
C GLU A 136 29.36 41.20 -18.12
#